data_AF-A0A924CHD5-F1
#
_entry.id   AF-A0A924CHD5-F1
#
_cell.length_a   1.000
_cell.length_b   1.000
_cell.length_c   1.000
_cell.angle_alpha   90.00
_cell.angle_beta   90.00
_cell.angle_gamma   90.00
#
_symmetry.space_group_name_H-M   'P 1'
#
loop_
_entity.id
_entity.type
_entity.pdbx_description
1 polymer ?
#
loop_
_entity_poly.entity_id
_entity_poly.type
_entity_poly.pdbx_seq_one_letter_code
_entity_poly.pdbx_strand_id
1 'polypeptide(L)'
;MTVSTIKPTGGLIPEVLKLLKDGFDDSRLDIYEPNLYRAAMLSTLPEVVMWKGEILHQLALRAERRGELQKSFRLYKLAIPHLKESSVQGEARCLRDMGIRLTLAADPDEGVETVRMACELHHLDVEMAEGSEQESKGERQLLVGHGYLLRARVIGDEDRRSAIQELIDLTIVESPGFSLRDQTILVNFTSRHTRGAARRELHRRQLELNARRFKPVDTAKSIAQVVIDTQLHMTGQIVGSVLRKEWTLPRPW
;
A
#
# COMPACT_ATOMS: atom_id res chain seq x y z
N MET A 1 -4.68 -33.56 -7.58
CA MET A 1 -3.24 -33.24 -7.56
C MET A 1 -3.03 -31.94 -8.32
N THR A 2 -3.01 -30.80 -7.63
CA THR A 2 -2.68 -29.50 -8.24
C THR A 2 -1.17 -29.47 -8.44
N VAL A 3 -0.74 -29.63 -9.69
CA VAL A 3 0.65 -29.40 -10.07
C VAL A 3 0.93 -27.92 -9.78
N SER A 4 1.78 -27.65 -8.80
CA SER A 4 2.34 -26.31 -8.57
C SER A 4 3.12 -25.93 -9.83
N THR A 5 2.47 -25.26 -10.77
CA THR A 5 3.12 -24.73 -11.96
C THR A 5 3.99 -23.56 -11.55
N ILE A 6 5.29 -23.83 -11.44
CA ILE A 6 6.31 -22.82 -11.19
C ILE A 6 6.25 -21.79 -12.31
N LYS A 7 5.97 -20.53 -11.96
CA LYS A 7 5.96 -19.44 -12.94
C LYS A 7 7.36 -19.28 -13.53
N PRO A 8 7.51 -19.14 -14.86
CA PRO A 8 8.81 -19.00 -15.49
C PRO A 8 9.50 -17.75 -14.97
N THR A 9 10.78 -17.89 -14.62
CA THR A 9 11.64 -16.78 -14.21
C THR A 9 12.27 -16.14 -15.45
N GLY A 10 12.00 -14.85 -15.65
CA GLY A 10 12.50 -14.09 -16.81
C GLY A 10 11.53 -14.02 -17.99
N GLY A 11 11.84 -13.15 -18.95
CA GLY A 11 11.00 -12.88 -20.12
C GLY A 11 10.22 -11.56 -20.01
N LEU A 12 9.63 -11.16 -21.13
CA LEU A 12 9.05 -9.83 -21.30
C LEU A 12 7.94 -9.53 -20.28
N ILE A 13 7.08 -10.51 -19.97
CA ILE A 13 5.96 -10.31 -19.05
C ILE A 13 6.43 -10.08 -17.60
N PRO A 14 7.24 -10.96 -16.98
CA PRO A 14 7.80 -10.70 -15.64
C PRO A 14 8.58 -9.38 -15.54
N GLU A 15 9.35 -9.04 -16.58
CA GLU A 15 10.13 -7.81 -16.63
C GLU A 15 9.25 -6.56 -16.65
N VAL A 16 8.24 -6.53 -17.51
CA VAL A 16 7.27 -5.43 -17.55
C VAL A 16 6.51 -5.34 -16.23
N LEU A 17 6.07 -6.44 -15.64
CA LEU A 17 5.38 -6.44 -14.34
C LEU A 17 6.28 -5.90 -13.22
N LYS A 18 7.58 -6.23 -13.23
CA LYS A 18 8.56 -5.66 -12.32
C LYS A 18 8.71 -4.14 -12.51
N LEU A 19 8.82 -3.67 -13.75
CA LEU A 19 8.84 -2.23 -14.05
C LEU A 19 7.59 -1.53 -13.52
N LEU A 20 6.40 -2.09 -13.72
CA LEU A 20 5.14 -1.53 -13.22
C LEU A 20 5.07 -1.48 -11.69
N LYS A 21 5.66 -2.47 -11.01
CA LYS A 21 5.72 -2.54 -9.55
C LYS A 21 6.70 -1.51 -8.97
N ASP A 22 7.88 -1.38 -9.58
CA ASP A 22 8.93 -0.48 -9.11
C ASP A 22 8.57 0.98 -9.44
N GLY A 23 8.09 1.23 -10.66
CA GLY A 23 7.55 2.51 -11.14
C GLY A 23 6.05 2.68 -10.87
N PHE A 24 5.58 2.27 -9.69
CA PHE A 24 4.15 2.27 -9.37
C PHE A 24 3.47 3.65 -9.42
N ASP A 25 4.20 4.76 -9.50
CA ASP A 25 3.64 6.10 -9.68
C ASP A 25 4.22 6.80 -10.93
N ASP A 26 4.84 6.05 -11.83
CA ASP A 26 5.34 6.54 -13.11
C ASP A 26 4.28 6.38 -14.21
N SER A 27 3.73 7.51 -14.67
CA SER A 27 2.74 7.55 -15.74
C SER A 27 3.33 7.19 -17.11
N ARG A 28 4.65 7.28 -17.30
CA ARG A 28 5.30 6.90 -18.57
C ARG A 28 5.14 5.41 -18.86
N LEU A 29 5.00 4.60 -17.81
CA LEU A 29 4.78 3.17 -17.97
C LEU A 29 3.36 2.84 -18.46
N ASP A 30 2.42 3.80 -18.53
CA ASP A 30 1.03 3.56 -18.99
C ASP A 30 0.98 2.97 -20.41
N ILE A 31 2.05 3.20 -21.19
CA ILE A 31 2.24 2.65 -22.54
C ILE A 31 2.14 1.11 -22.60
N TYR A 32 2.44 0.41 -21.51
CA TYR A 32 2.40 -1.06 -21.46
C TYR A 32 0.99 -1.61 -21.28
N GLU A 33 0.04 -0.80 -20.78
CA GLU A 33 -1.27 -1.29 -20.36
C GLU A 33 -2.12 -1.88 -21.49
N PRO A 34 -2.25 -1.26 -22.68
CA PRO A 34 -3.09 -1.80 -23.75
C PRO A 34 -2.60 -3.18 -24.21
N ASN A 35 -1.28 -3.36 -24.29
CA ASN A 35 -0.68 -4.61 -24.71
C ASN A 35 -0.78 -5.68 -23.62
N LEU A 36 -0.58 -5.32 -22.35
CA LEU A 36 -0.80 -6.21 -21.22
C LEU A 36 -2.27 -6.66 -21.12
N TYR A 37 -3.21 -5.73 -21.28
CA TYR A 37 -4.63 -6.05 -21.27
C TYR A 37 -4.98 -7.00 -22.42
N ARG A 38 -4.54 -6.70 -23.65
CA ARG A 38 -4.74 -7.58 -24.80
C ARG A 38 -4.14 -8.96 -24.55
N ALA A 39 -2.92 -9.03 -24.01
CA ALA A 39 -2.25 -10.28 -23.70
C ALA A 39 -3.05 -11.09 -22.67
N ALA A 40 -3.44 -10.49 -21.54
CA ALA A 40 -4.22 -11.16 -20.50
C ALA A 40 -5.59 -11.64 -20.98
N MET A 41 -6.23 -10.92 -21.91
CA MET A 41 -7.57 -11.25 -22.37
C MET A 41 -7.61 -12.22 -23.56
N LEU A 42 -6.62 -12.18 -24.45
CA LEU A 42 -6.68 -12.87 -25.74
C LEU A 42 -5.57 -13.91 -25.96
N SER A 43 -4.47 -13.85 -25.22
CA SER A 43 -3.35 -14.75 -25.46
C SER A 43 -3.64 -16.17 -24.97
N THR A 44 -3.27 -17.14 -25.78
CA THR A 44 -3.23 -18.56 -25.43
C THR A 44 -1.81 -19.04 -25.09
N LEU A 45 -0.81 -18.15 -25.18
CA LEU A 45 0.57 -18.50 -24.86
C LEU A 45 0.68 -18.93 -23.39
N PRO A 46 1.25 -20.12 -23.08
CA PRO A 46 1.29 -20.64 -21.72
C PRO A 46 1.92 -19.66 -20.71
N GLU A 47 2.97 -18.95 -21.11
CA GLU A 47 3.62 -17.93 -20.28
C GLU A 47 2.66 -16.80 -19.88
N VAL A 48 1.85 -16.30 -20.82
CA VAL A 48 0.90 -15.22 -20.54
C VAL A 48 -0.24 -15.73 -19.67
N VAL A 49 -0.72 -16.94 -19.93
CA VAL A 49 -1.77 -17.58 -19.12
C VAL A 49 -1.32 -17.72 -17.66
N MET A 50 -0.08 -18.17 -17.41
CA MET A 50 0.47 -18.28 -16.05
C MET A 50 0.60 -16.94 -15.32
N TRP A 51 0.84 -15.84 -16.06
CA TRP A 51 0.98 -14.50 -15.50
C TRP A 51 -0.32 -13.68 -15.52
N LYS A 52 -1.41 -14.22 -16.08
CA LYS A 52 -2.68 -13.50 -16.31
C LYS A 52 -3.22 -12.83 -15.04
N GLY A 53 -3.25 -13.56 -13.92
CA GLY A 53 -3.69 -13.02 -12.63
C GLY A 53 -2.85 -11.82 -12.18
N GLU A 54 -1.53 -11.87 -12.35
CA GLU A 54 -0.63 -10.76 -11.99
C GLU A 54 -0.82 -9.57 -12.92
N ILE A 55 -0.96 -9.82 -14.23
CA ILE A 55 -1.21 -8.77 -15.23
C ILE A 55 -2.50 -8.01 -14.88
N LEU A 56 -3.60 -8.74 -14.67
CA LEU A 56 -4.90 -8.14 -14.36
C LEU A 56 -4.86 -7.36 -13.03
N HIS A 57 -4.19 -7.90 -12.02
CA HIS A 57 -3.99 -7.21 -10.76
C HIS A 57 -3.18 -5.92 -10.92
N GLN A 58 -2.07 -5.93 -11.65
CA GLN A 58 -1.30 -4.71 -11.91
C GLN A 58 -2.14 -3.68 -12.68
N LEU A 59 -2.90 -4.10 -13.70
CA LEU A 59 -3.80 -3.20 -14.43
C LEU A 59 -4.89 -2.60 -13.51
N ALA A 60 -5.41 -3.37 -12.56
CA ALA A 60 -6.37 -2.88 -11.56
C ALA A 60 -5.75 -1.75 -10.73
N LEU A 61 -4.53 -1.95 -10.22
CA LEU A 61 -3.78 -0.94 -9.46
C LEU A 61 -3.51 0.34 -10.26
N ARG A 62 -3.33 0.26 -11.58
CA ARG A 62 -3.14 1.46 -12.41
C ARG A 62 -4.46 2.19 -12.68
N ALA A 63 -5.52 1.43 -12.95
CA ALA A 63 -6.87 1.98 -13.06
C ALA A 63 -7.26 2.75 -11.79
N GLU A 64 -6.93 2.24 -10.60
CA GLU A 64 -7.13 2.97 -9.33
C GLU A 64 -6.41 4.32 -9.29
N ARG A 65 -5.14 4.36 -9.70
CA ARG A 65 -4.34 5.58 -9.66
C ARG A 65 -4.90 6.69 -10.55
N ARG A 66 -5.61 6.31 -11.61
CA ARG A 66 -6.33 7.23 -12.50
C ARG A 66 -7.76 7.53 -12.06
N GLY A 67 -8.22 6.95 -10.95
CA GLY A 67 -9.60 7.10 -10.48
C GLY A 67 -10.63 6.30 -11.30
N GLU A 68 -10.20 5.35 -12.13
CA GLU A 68 -11.06 4.48 -12.95
C GLU A 68 -11.67 3.34 -12.09
N LEU A 69 -12.45 3.70 -11.07
CA LEU A 69 -12.91 2.78 -10.01
C LEU A 69 -13.63 1.53 -10.54
N GLN A 70 -14.60 1.71 -11.44
CA GLN A 70 -15.37 0.58 -12.00
C GLN A 70 -14.50 -0.39 -12.80
N LYS A 71 -13.51 0.14 -13.52
CA LYS A 71 -12.55 -0.68 -14.27
C LYS A 71 -11.61 -1.42 -13.33
N SER A 72 -11.14 -0.76 -12.27
CA SER A 72 -10.32 -1.38 -11.22
C SER A 72 -11.03 -2.58 -10.59
N PHE A 73 -12.28 -2.41 -10.11
CA PHE A 73 -13.04 -3.51 -9.51
C PHE A 73 -13.26 -4.68 -10.48
N ARG A 74 -13.56 -4.38 -11.76
CA ARG A 74 -13.69 -5.41 -12.79
C ARG A 74 -12.38 -6.20 -12.95
N LEU A 75 -11.25 -5.50 -12.99
CA LEU A 75 -9.94 -6.12 -13.15
C LEU A 75 -9.55 -6.97 -11.93
N TYR A 76 -9.85 -6.54 -10.70
CA TYR A 76 -9.68 -7.36 -9.50
C TYR A 76 -10.49 -8.65 -9.55
N LYS A 77 -11.80 -8.54 -9.85
CA LYS A 77 -12.70 -9.69 -9.96
C LYS A 77 -12.23 -10.69 -11.02
N LEU A 78 -11.62 -10.22 -12.11
CA LEU A 78 -11.00 -11.07 -13.13
C LEU A 78 -9.66 -11.68 -12.67
N ALA A 79 -8.90 -10.98 -11.82
CA ALA A 79 -7.59 -11.44 -11.35
C ALA A 79 -7.69 -12.54 -10.28
N ILE A 80 -8.66 -12.44 -9.36
CA ILE A 80 -8.79 -13.30 -8.18
C ILE A 80 -8.79 -14.81 -8.53
N PRO A 81 -9.62 -15.32 -9.47
CA PRO A 81 -9.65 -16.75 -9.78
C PRO A 81 -8.28 -17.28 -10.24
N HIS A 82 -7.59 -16.52 -11.10
CA HIS A 82 -6.27 -16.89 -11.60
C HIS A 82 -5.18 -16.85 -10.53
N LEU A 83 -5.29 -15.93 -9.57
CA LEU A 83 -4.32 -15.83 -8.48
C LEU A 83 -4.54 -16.95 -7.45
N LYS A 84 -5.79 -17.25 -7.11
CA LYS A 84 -6.19 -18.33 -6.20
C LYS A 84 -5.68 -19.70 -6.65
N GLU A 85 -5.78 -20.00 -7.94
CA GLU A 85 -5.23 -21.24 -8.53
C GLU A 85 -3.71 -21.33 -8.39
N SER A 86 -3.02 -20.19 -8.31
CA SER A 86 -1.55 -20.12 -8.34
C SER A 86 -0.90 -20.02 -6.96
N SER A 87 -1.48 -19.25 -6.02
CA SER A 87 -0.98 -19.12 -4.65
C SER A 87 -1.97 -18.41 -3.71
N VAL A 88 -2.03 -18.87 -2.46
CA VAL A 88 -2.78 -18.23 -1.37
C VAL A 88 -2.33 -16.77 -1.20
N GLN A 89 -1.00 -16.54 -1.18
CA GLN A 89 -0.42 -15.20 -1.15
C GLN A 89 -0.90 -14.28 -2.29
N GLY A 90 -1.11 -14.84 -3.49
CA GLY A 90 -1.58 -14.11 -4.66
C GLY A 90 -3.01 -13.61 -4.47
N GLU A 91 -3.91 -14.49 -4.03
CA GLU A 91 -5.30 -14.18 -3.68
C GLU A 91 -5.37 -13.13 -2.57
N ALA A 92 -4.66 -13.35 -1.47
CA ALA A 92 -4.62 -12.46 -0.32
C ALA A 92 -4.25 -11.02 -0.71
N ARG A 93 -3.17 -10.84 -1.48
CA ARG A 93 -2.73 -9.51 -1.92
C ARG A 93 -3.78 -8.81 -2.81
N CYS A 94 -4.44 -9.57 -3.68
CA CYS A 94 -5.47 -9.05 -4.57
C CYS A 94 -6.69 -8.55 -3.78
N LEU A 95 -7.15 -9.36 -2.81
CA LEU A 95 -8.25 -9.02 -1.91
C LEU A 95 -7.91 -7.81 -1.04
N ARG A 96 -6.70 -7.75 -0.48
CA ARG A 96 -6.22 -6.62 0.31
C ARG A 96 -6.31 -5.29 -0.45
N ASP A 97 -5.81 -5.28 -1.68
CA ASP A 97 -5.77 -4.06 -2.50
C ASP A 97 -7.20 -3.68 -2.97
N MET A 98 -8.04 -4.67 -3.33
CA MET A 98 -9.46 -4.47 -3.66
C MET A 98 -10.28 -3.96 -2.46
N GLY A 99 -10.05 -4.51 -1.28
CA GLY A 99 -10.79 -4.18 -0.05
C GLY A 99 -10.61 -2.72 0.34
N ILE A 100 -9.38 -2.18 0.28
CA ILE A 100 -9.14 -0.74 0.47
C ILE A 100 -9.97 0.11 -0.49
N ARG A 101 -10.19 -0.35 -1.73
CA ARG A 101 -11.01 0.40 -2.69
C ARG A 101 -12.49 0.29 -2.40
N LEU A 102 -12.97 -0.89 -2.01
CA LEU A 102 -14.33 -1.04 -1.53
C LEU A 102 -14.59 -0.06 -0.38
N THR A 103 -13.68 0.00 0.59
CA THR A 103 -13.82 0.89 1.74
C THR A 103 -13.89 2.37 1.34
N LEU A 104 -13.14 2.78 0.32
CA LEU A 104 -13.10 4.18 -0.14
C LEU A 104 -14.26 4.60 -1.03
N ALA A 105 -14.84 3.67 -1.79
CA ALA A 105 -15.62 4.02 -2.98
C ALA A 105 -16.97 3.31 -3.12
N ALA A 106 -17.25 2.31 -2.29
CA ALA A 106 -18.48 1.52 -2.40
C ALA A 106 -19.08 1.26 -1.02
N ASP A 107 -18.53 0.28 -0.31
CA ASP A 107 -19.05 -0.21 0.96
C ASP A 107 -17.89 -0.30 1.97
N PRO A 108 -17.84 0.62 2.96
CA PRO A 108 -16.86 0.63 4.03
C PRO A 108 -16.75 -0.70 4.77
N ASP A 109 -17.86 -1.29 5.17
CA ASP A 109 -17.91 -2.47 6.01
C ASP A 109 -17.45 -3.70 5.21
N GLU A 110 -17.99 -3.89 4.00
CA GLU A 110 -17.54 -4.95 3.08
C GLU A 110 -16.05 -4.82 2.77
N GLY A 111 -15.56 -3.58 2.60
CA GLY A 111 -14.16 -3.31 2.33
C GLY A 111 -13.25 -3.71 3.49
N VAL A 112 -13.63 -3.39 4.73
CA VAL A 112 -12.86 -3.80 5.92
C VAL A 112 -12.86 -5.33 6.06
N GLU A 113 -14.01 -5.98 5.91
CA GLU A 113 -14.11 -7.45 5.94
C GLU A 113 -13.24 -8.09 4.85
N THR A 114 -13.23 -7.53 3.64
CA THR A 114 -12.40 -8.03 2.54
C THR A 114 -10.90 -7.93 2.87
N VAL A 115 -10.47 -6.87 3.54
CA VAL A 115 -9.07 -6.75 4.01
C VAL A 115 -8.78 -7.72 5.16
N ARG A 116 -9.73 -7.94 6.07
CA ARG A 116 -9.61 -8.92 7.17
C ARG A 116 -9.43 -10.34 6.63
N MET A 117 -10.24 -10.74 5.66
CA MET A 117 -10.10 -12.01 4.94
C MET A 117 -8.73 -12.13 4.25
N ALA A 118 -8.20 -11.05 3.69
CA ALA A 118 -6.85 -11.05 3.12
C ALA A 118 -5.75 -11.28 4.20
N CYS A 119 -5.92 -10.72 5.39
CA CYS A 119 -5.03 -10.98 6.53
C CYS A 119 -5.08 -12.45 6.97
N GLU A 120 -6.26 -13.05 7.05
CA GLU A 120 -6.43 -14.48 7.37
C GLU A 120 -5.71 -15.38 6.35
N LEU A 121 -5.82 -15.07 5.05
CA LEU A 121 -5.09 -15.79 4.01
C LEU A 121 -3.57 -15.61 4.13
N HIS A 122 -3.09 -14.44 4.55
CA HIS A 122 -1.66 -14.25 4.83
C HIS A 122 -1.20 -15.03 6.06
N HIS A 123 -2.04 -15.23 7.08
CA HIS A 123 -1.73 -16.09 8.22
C HIS A 123 -1.59 -17.54 7.77
N LEU A 124 -2.56 -18.02 6.97
CA LEU A 124 -2.50 -19.34 6.37
C LEU A 124 -1.24 -19.54 5.50
N ASP A 125 -0.86 -18.54 4.71
CA ASP A 125 0.37 -18.58 3.89
C ASP A 125 1.64 -18.74 4.75
N VAL A 126 1.68 -18.15 5.94
CA VAL A 126 2.79 -18.30 6.89
C VAL A 126 2.79 -19.67 7.54
N GLU A 127 1.64 -20.15 8.03
CA GLU A 127 1.51 -21.48 8.62
C GLU A 127 1.91 -22.58 7.62
N MET A 128 1.53 -22.42 6.34
CA MET A 128 1.93 -23.35 5.27
C MET A 128 3.42 -23.27 4.93
N ALA A 129 4.10 -22.19 5.29
CA ALA A 129 5.51 -21.93 4.99
C ALA A 129 6.44 -22.14 6.20
N GLU A 130 5.91 -22.55 7.36
CA GLU A 130 6.66 -22.72 8.61
C GLU A 130 7.91 -23.60 8.42
N GLY A 131 9.07 -23.09 8.82
CA GLY A 131 10.36 -23.79 8.70
C GLY A 131 10.97 -23.75 7.29
N SER A 132 10.46 -22.92 6.38
CA SER A 132 10.98 -22.73 5.03
C SER A 132 11.52 -21.32 4.78
N GLU A 133 12.33 -21.14 3.73
CA GLU A 133 12.79 -19.80 3.31
C GLU A 133 11.63 -18.83 3.00
N GLN A 134 10.45 -19.36 2.68
CA GLN A 134 9.26 -18.60 2.34
C GLN A 134 8.56 -17.98 3.57
N GLU A 135 8.84 -18.47 4.78
CA GLU A 135 8.28 -17.98 6.05
C GLU A 135 8.51 -16.47 6.19
N SER A 136 9.75 -16.03 5.99
CA SER A 136 10.15 -14.60 6.05
C SER A 136 9.39 -13.70 5.07
N LYS A 137 8.95 -14.25 3.94
CA LYS A 137 8.17 -13.53 2.92
C LYS A 137 6.68 -13.48 3.32
N GLY A 138 6.16 -14.55 3.92
CA GLY A 138 4.81 -14.60 4.47
C GLY A 138 4.65 -13.63 5.64
N GLU A 139 5.58 -13.63 6.61
CA GLU A 139 5.59 -12.71 7.77
C GLU A 139 5.59 -11.25 7.33
N ARG A 140 6.37 -10.94 6.29
CA ARG A 140 6.38 -9.62 5.67
C ARG A 140 5.02 -9.25 5.10
N GLN A 141 4.34 -10.16 4.41
CA GLN A 141 3.01 -9.88 3.87
C GLN A 141 1.96 -9.75 4.98
N LEU A 142 2.09 -10.46 6.09
CA LEU A 142 1.25 -10.25 7.28
C LEU A 142 1.36 -8.82 7.79
N LEU A 143 2.59 -8.32 7.98
CA LEU A 143 2.81 -6.95 8.45
C LEU A 143 2.25 -5.91 7.47
N VAL A 144 2.43 -6.13 6.16
CA VAL A 144 1.84 -5.26 5.13
C VAL A 144 0.31 -5.34 5.15
N GLY A 145 -0.27 -6.54 5.28
CA GLY A 145 -1.70 -6.78 5.41
C GLY A 145 -2.29 -6.04 6.60
N HIS A 146 -1.64 -6.12 7.76
CA HIS A 146 -2.03 -5.39 8.97
C HIS A 146 -2.07 -3.87 8.73
N GLY A 147 -1.04 -3.31 8.08
CA GLY A 147 -1.05 -1.90 7.71
C GLY A 147 -2.22 -1.51 6.79
N TYR A 148 -2.65 -2.39 5.88
CA TYR A 148 -3.85 -2.17 5.07
C TYR A 148 -5.13 -2.28 5.90
N LEU A 149 -5.23 -3.25 6.82
CA LEU A 149 -6.39 -3.40 7.70
C LEU A 149 -6.60 -2.15 8.55
N LEU A 150 -5.54 -1.62 9.15
CA LEU A 150 -5.60 -0.38 9.91
C LEU A 150 -6.08 0.81 9.04
N ARG A 151 -5.61 0.89 7.79
CA ARG A 151 -6.09 1.92 6.85
C ARG A 151 -7.57 1.75 6.54
N ALA A 152 -8.02 0.52 6.29
CA ALA A 152 -9.42 0.22 6.04
C ALA A 152 -10.29 0.63 7.25
N ARG A 153 -9.88 0.25 8.47
CA ARG A 153 -10.53 0.64 9.72
C ARG A 153 -10.63 2.17 9.87
N VAL A 154 -9.58 2.91 9.55
CA VAL A 154 -9.62 4.40 9.57
C VAL A 154 -10.58 4.96 8.53
N ILE A 155 -10.63 4.39 7.33
CA ILE A 155 -11.52 4.87 6.25
C ILE A 155 -12.99 4.54 6.58
N GLY A 156 -13.25 3.33 7.07
CA GLY A 156 -14.58 2.86 7.45
C GLY A 156 -15.04 3.27 8.84
N ASP A 157 -14.26 4.09 9.55
CA ASP A 157 -14.56 4.59 10.91
C ASP A 157 -14.66 3.49 12.00
N GLU A 158 -14.18 2.27 11.73
CA GLU A 158 -14.13 1.15 12.69
C GLU A 158 -12.96 1.36 13.68
N ASP A 159 -13.28 1.71 14.93
CA ASP A 159 -12.29 1.97 16.00
C ASP A 159 -11.14 2.88 15.52
N ARG A 160 -11.54 3.94 14.80
CA ARG A 160 -10.64 4.82 14.06
C ARG A 160 -9.51 5.40 14.91
N ARG A 161 -9.79 5.75 16.17
CA ARG A 161 -8.79 6.35 17.06
C ARG A 161 -7.67 5.36 17.38
N SER A 162 -8.01 4.13 17.72
CA SER A 162 -7.03 3.07 17.96
C SER A 162 -6.26 2.78 16.68
N ALA A 163 -6.95 2.63 15.55
CA ALA A 163 -6.32 2.35 14.27
C ALA A 163 -5.34 3.45 13.83
N ILE A 164 -5.63 4.73 14.08
CA ILE A 164 -4.69 5.84 13.82
C ILE A 164 -3.45 5.70 14.71
N GLN A 165 -3.60 5.34 15.98
CA GLN A 165 -2.47 5.18 16.89
C GLN A 165 -1.57 4.02 16.46
N GLU A 166 -2.15 2.86 16.17
CA GLU A 166 -1.42 1.70 15.64
C GLU A 166 -0.71 2.03 14.30
N LEU A 167 -1.34 2.83 13.43
CA LEU A 167 -0.71 3.30 12.19
C LEU A 167 0.49 4.20 12.45
N ILE A 168 0.41 5.12 13.42
CA ILE A 168 1.54 5.98 13.79
C ILE A 168 2.72 5.10 14.20
N ASP A 169 2.49 4.14 15.08
CA ASP A 169 3.53 3.27 15.62
C ASP A 169 4.17 2.42 14.52
N LEU A 170 3.34 1.83 13.65
CA LEU A 170 3.79 1.06 12.48
C LEU A 170 4.59 1.90 11.48
N THR A 171 4.25 3.18 11.33
CA THR A 171 4.86 4.06 10.32
C THR A 171 6.16 4.71 10.79
N ILE A 172 6.26 5.08 12.07
CA ILE A 172 7.42 5.75 12.64
C ILE A 172 8.58 4.77 12.84
N VAL A 173 8.28 3.56 13.34
CA VAL A 173 9.29 2.50 13.42
C VAL A 173 9.63 2.05 12.00
N GLU A 174 10.92 1.99 11.64
CA GLU A 174 11.32 1.41 10.36
C GLU A 174 10.88 -0.06 10.33
N SER A 175 9.70 -0.30 9.75
CA SER A 175 9.08 -1.62 9.69
C SER A 175 9.91 -2.52 8.74
N PRO A 176 10.66 -3.50 9.27
CA PRO A 176 11.46 -4.39 8.46
C PRO A 176 10.53 -5.12 7.47
N GLY A 177 10.89 -5.09 6.19
CA GLY A 177 10.17 -5.82 5.15
C GLY A 177 9.17 -5.02 4.32
N PHE A 178 8.75 -3.81 4.73
CA PHE A 178 7.91 -2.99 3.84
C PHE A 178 8.69 -2.56 2.59
N SER A 179 8.08 -2.72 1.41
CA SER A 179 8.64 -2.14 0.19
C SER A 179 8.59 -0.62 0.23
N LEU A 180 9.44 0.08 -0.55
CA LEU A 180 9.40 1.55 -0.64
C LEU A 180 8.00 2.07 -1.02
N ARG A 181 7.27 1.32 -1.87
CA ARG A 181 5.87 1.61 -2.21
C ARG A 181 4.99 1.59 -0.97
N ASP A 182 5.03 0.50 -0.20
CA ASP A 182 4.14 0.32 0.96
C ASP A 182 4.45 1.35 2.04
N GLN A 183 5.74 1.64 2.30
CA GLN A 183 6.14 2.71 3.22
C GLN A 183 5.61 4.08 2.77
N THR A 184 5.74 4.39 1.47
CA THR A 184 5.26 5.66 0.90
C THR A 184 3.74 5.78 1.02
N ILE A 185 3.00 4.71 0.75
CA ILE A 185 1.54 4.70 0.88
C ILE A 185 1.13 4.89 2.34
N LEU A 186 1.79 4.19 3.27
CA LEU A 186 1.49 4.26 4.69
C LEU A 186 1.75 5.65 5.25
N VAL A 187 2.94 6.24 5.02
CA VAL A 187 3.29 7.60 5.48
C VAL A 187 2.33 8.66 4.92
N ASN A 188 2.02 8.59 3.63
CA ASN A 188 1.09 9.54 3.01
C ASN A 188 -0.33 9.42 3.55
N PHE A 189 -0.77 8.22 3.91
CA PHE A 189 -2.07 8.01 4.52
C PHE A 189 -2.07 8.53 5.96
N THR A 190 -1.17 8.01 6.80
CA THR A 190 -1.11 8.33 8.24
C THR A 190 -0.93 9.84 8.48
N SER A 191 -0.12 10.54 7.68
CA SER A 191 0.09 11.99 7.81
C SER A 191 -1.17 12.83 7.62
N ARG A 192 -2.14 12.37 6.82
CA ARG A 192 -3.44 13.05 6.59
C ARG A 192 -4.39 12.90 7.77
N HIS A 193 -4.21 11.87 8.58
CA HIS A 193 -5.06 11.54 9.71
C HIS A 193 -4.44 11.89 11.07
N THR A 194 -3.28 12.56 11.07
CA THR A 194 -2.52 12.87 12.28
C THR A 194 -2.24 14.37 12.42
N ARG A 195 -1.91 14.79 13.64
CA ARG A 195 -1.61 16.19 13.97
C ARG A 195 -0.42 16.26 14.93
N GLY A 196 0.04 17.49 15.21
CA GLY A 196 1.05 17.74 16.25
C GLY A 196 2.40 17.07 15.97
N ALA A 197 2.99 16.48 17.01
CA ALA A 197 4.31 15.87 16.94
C ALA A 197 4.38 14.66 15.99
N ALA A 198 3.37 13.78 16.02
CA ALA A 198 3.30 12.62 15.15
C ALA A 198 3.32 13.02 13.66
N ARG A 199 2.55 14.05 13.27
CA ARG A 199 2.55 14.52 11.89
C ARG A 199 3.91 15.06 11.44
N ARG A 200 4.62 15.78 12.31
CA ARG A 200 5.96 16.29 11.99
C ARG A 200 6.94 15.14 11.76
N GLU A 201 6.88 14.10 12.57
CA GLU A 201 7.72 12.92 12.40
C GLU A 201 7.41 12.20 11.08
N LEU A 202 6.14 12.06 10.73
CA LEU A 202 5.71 11.50 9.45
C LEU A 202 6.20 12.34 8.25
N HIS A 203 6.25 13.67 8.36
CA HIS A 203 6.84 14.51 7.31
C HIS A 203 8.35 14.31 7.18
N ARG A 204 9.09 14.08 8.27
CA ARG A 204 10.51 13.70 8.21
C ARG A 204 10.68 12.34 7.53
N ARG A 205 9.85 11.36 7.89
CA ARG A 205 9.88 10.04 7.23
C ARG A 205 9.54 10.15 5.74
N GLN A 206 8.60 11.02 5.36
CA GLN A 206 8.28 11.27 3.94
C GLN A 206 9.47 11.86 3.18
N LEU A 207 10.25 12.76 3.79
CA LEU A 207 11.48 13.30 3.22
C LEU A 207 12.50 12.18 2.96
N GLU A 208 12.75 11.32 3.96
CA GLU A 208 13.68 10.20 3.84
C GLU A 208 13.28 9.26 2.70
N LEU A 209 11.98 8.93 2.60
CA LEU A 209 11.46 8.09 1.53
C LEU A 209 11.64 8.74 0.15
N ASN A 210 11.34 10.02 0.02
CA ASN A 210 11.50 10.74 -1.26
C ASN A 210 12.98 10.81 -1.68
N ALA A 211 13.89 11.01 -0.73
CA ALA A 211 15.32 10.97 -0.96
C ALA A 211 15.79 9.58 -1.42
N ARG A 212 15.37 8.51 -0.72
CA ARG A 212 15.68 7.11 -1.11
C ARG A 212 15.14 6.73 -2.49
N ARG A 213 14.04 7.36 -2.92
CA ARG A 213 13.42 7.15 -4.24
C ARG A 213 14.03 8.00 -5.35
N PHE A 214 15.05 8.81 -5.06
CA PHE A 214 15.69 9.72 -6.02
C PHE A 214 14.68 10.63 -6.75
N LYS A 215 13.68 11.16 -6.02
CA LYS A 215 12.68 12.08 -6.57
C LYS A 215 13.00 13.53 -6.19
N PRO A 216 13.83 14.27 -6.96
CA PRO A 216 14.36 15.56 -6.53
C PRO A 216 13.27 16.60 -6.23
N VAL A 217 12.22 16.64 -7.05
CA VAL A 217 11.09 17.57 -6.87
C VAL A 217 10.30 17.25 -5.59
N ASP A 218 10.01 15.97 -5.34
CA ASP A 218 9.26 15.57 -4.16
C ASP A 218 10.10 15.69 -2.88
N THR A 219 11.40 15.43 -2.97
CA THR A 219 12.36 15.70 -1.88
C THR A 219 12.38 17.19 -1.54
N ALA A 220 12.46 18.08 -2.52
CA ALA A 220 12.43 19.53 -2.28
C ALA A 220 11.13 19.98 -1.60
N LYS A 221 9.97 19.46 -2.02
CA LYS A 221 8.68 19.70 -1.37
C LYS A 221 8.68 19.23 0.08
N SER A 222 9.19 18.03 0.35
CA SER A 222 9.29 17.50 1.71
C SER A 222 10.26 18.29 2.59
N ILE A 223 11.38 18.79 2.05
CA ILE A 223 12.29 19.70 2.78
C ILE A 223 11.54 20.96 3.20
N ALA A 224 10.84 21.61 2.26
CA ALA A 224 10.07 22.81 2.55
C ALA A 224 9.02 22.55 3.64
N GLN A 225 8.30 21.42 3.57
CA GLN A 225 7.30 21.05 4.57
C GLN A 225 7.93 20.87 5.97
N VAL A 226 9.06 20.16 6.07
CA VAL A 226 9.76 19.96 7.34
C VAL A 226 10.24 21.29 7.92
N VAL A 227 10.81 22.17 7.08
CA VAL A 227 11.26 23.50 7.52
C VAL A 227 10.08 24.33 8.05
N ILE A 228 8.97 24.39 7.32
CA ILE A 228 7.75 25.11 7.73
C ILE A 228 7.25 24.58 9.07
N ASP A 229 7.14 23.27 9.23
CA ASP A 229 6.69 22.63 10.47
C ASP A 229 7.60 22.95 11.66
N THR A 230 8.92 22.92 11.45
CA THR A 230 9.89 23.28 12.48
C THR A 230 9.77 24.75 12.89
N GLN A 231 9.66 25.67 11.91
CA GLN A 231 9.52 27.10 12.18
C GLN A 231 8.22 27.40 12.94
N LEU A 232 7.08 26.85 12.48
CA LEU A 232 5.79 27.02 13.17
C LEU A 232 5.83 26.47 14.60
N HIS A 233 6.51 25.34 14.82
CA HIS A 233 6.68 24.79 16.17
C HIS A 233 7.51 25.72 17.08
N MET A 234 8.65 26.21 16.60
CA MET A 234 9.50 27.14 17.33
C MET A 234 8.78 28.45 17.63
N THR A 235 8.09 29.04 16.66
CA THR A 235 7.28 30.24 16.86
C THR A 235 6.19 30.00 17.91
N GLY A 236 5.50 28.85 17.86
CA GLY A 236 4.52 28.48 18.87
C GLY A 236 5.12 28.38 20.28
N GLN A 237 6.31 27.82 20.43
CA GLN A 237 7.03 27.75 21.71
C GLN A 237 7.44 29.13 22.23
N ILE A 238 7.95 30.00 21.36
CA ILE A 238 8.35 31.38 21.71
C ILE A 238 7.12 32.20 22.11
N VAL A 239 6.04 32.16 21.31
CA VAL A 239 4.80 32.88 21.62
C VAL A 239 4.19 32.38 22.93
N GLY A 240 4.18 31.07 23.15
CA GLY A 240 3.71 30.47 24.40
C GLY A 240 4.53 30.88 25.63
N SER A 241 5.85 30.97 25.50
CA SER A 241 6.73 31.38 26.61
C SER A 241 6.65 32.88 26.91
N VAL A 242 6.49 33.72 25.87
CA VAL A 242 6.36 35.18 25.99
C VAL A 242 5.00 35.60 26.54
N LEU A 243 3.91 34.93 26.15
CA LEU A 243 2.56 35.38 26.51
C LEU A 243 2.07 34.98 27.91
N ARG A 244 2.79 34.12 28.68
CA ARG A 244 2.43 33.64 30.04
C ARG A 244 0.92 33.60 30.32
N LYS A 245 0.15 33.10 29.37
CA LYS A 245 -1.28 32.83 29.53
C LYS A 245 -1.46 31.38 29.16
N GLU A 246 -2.25 30.70 29.98
CA GLU A 246 -2.77 29.34 29.79
C GLU A 246 -3.55 29.25 28.47
N TRP A 247 -2.87 29.36 27.35
CA TRP A 247 -3.34 28.82 26.09
C TRP A 247 -3.12 27.32 26.19
N THR A 248 -4.14 26.66 26.71
CA THR A 248 -4.35 25.25 26.41
C THR A 248 -4.54 25.16 24.89
N LEU A 249 -3.43 24.99 24.17
CA LEU A 249 -3.48 24.33 22.87
C LEU A 249 -4.34 23.07 23.06
N PRO A 250 -5.17 22.68 22.08
CA PRO A 250 -5.87 21.41 22.14
C PRO A 250 -4.84 20.36 22.52
N ARG A 251 -5.09 19.66 23.64
CA ARG A 251 -4.18 18.65 24.16
C ARG A 251 -3.83 17.67 23.03
N PRO A 252 -2.68 16.98 23.10
CA PRO A 252 -2.27 16.02 22.09
C PRO A 252 -3.24 14.82 22.11
N TRP A 253 -4.33 14.95 21.38
CA TRP A 253 -5.17 13.89 20.88
C TRP A 253 -5.82 14.37 19.57
#